data_AF-A0A944ZX05-F1
#
_entry.id   AF-A0A944ZX05-F1
#
_cell.length_a   1.000
_cell.length_b   1.000
_cell.length_c   1.000
_cell.angle_alpha   90.00
_cell.angle_beta   90.00
_cell.angle_gamma   90.00
#
_symmetry.space_group_name_H-M   'P 1'
#
loop_
_entity.id
_entity.type
_entity.pdbx_description
1 polymer ?
#
loop_
_entity_poly.entity_id
_entity_poly.type
_entity_poly.pdbx_seq_one_letter_code
_entity_poly.pdbx_strand_id
1 'polypeptide(L)'
;MSSVTQVLSPQAEELQAKRREMADLRRKLADKELELSTAKSELHLFERRYQTVVGPMYAELDQVKAQVLGLACKFYPKAENFREEAESVREQVDEEEYPATENPTKEFSPPEILKKLFRRVAKKIHPDLASSATERERRHDLMAKLNEAYDQLDEEAIRSILVEWEVEAPFETALELGEQLVRMVSQMAQVRKRLNEISDELEDLTLTEMFQLKQNIDSAEREGRDLLQEIADDIEEKIKNTKTRIRDLAYDFIE
;
A
#
# COMPACT_ATOMS: atom_id res chain seq x y z
N MET A 1 35.65 41.88 -28.98
CA MET A 1 35.65 40.40 -28.81
C MET A 1 34.28 39.93 -29.24
N SER A 2 34.19 39.39 -30.46
CA SER A 2 32.91 38.96 -31.04
C SER A 2 32.48 37.65 -30.36
N SER A 3 31.40 37.71 -29.59
CA SER A 3 30.74 36.54 -29.02
C SER A 3 30.18 35.70 -30.15
N VAL A 4 30.87 34.59 -30.46
CA VAL A 4 30.38 33.58 -31.39
C VAL A 4 29.22 32.87 -30.70
N THR A 5 27.99 33.22 -31.04
CA THR A 5 26.80 32.44 -30.73
C THR A 5 26.90 31.13 -31.51
N GLN A 6 27.27 30.05 -30.83
CA GLN A 6 27.23 28.70 -31.38
C GLN A 6 25.76 28.36 -31.65
N VAL A 7 25.34 28.43 -32.91
CA VAL A 7 24.01 27.97 -33.35
C VAL A 7 24.05 26.45 -33.32
N LEU A 8 23.27 25.85 -32.43
CA LEU A 8 23.12 24.40 -32.34
C LEU A 8 22.44 23.88 -33.61
N SER A 9 22.74 22.64 -34.02
CA SER A 9 21.96 22.02 -35.10
C SER A 9 20.51 21.81 -34.64
N PRO A 10 19.51 21.83 -35.56
CA PRO A 10 18.12 21.59 -35.19
C PRO A 10 17.89 20.31 -34.38
N GLN A 11 18.65 19.26 -34.69
CA GLN A 11 18.62 17.97 -33.96
C GLN A 11 19.20 18.10 -32.54
N ALA A 12 20.22 18.93 -32.34
CA ALA A 12 20.80 19.18 -31.02
C ALA A 12 19.86 20.04 -30.15
N GLU A 13 19.15 21.00 -30.75
CA GLU A 13 18.11 21.77 -30.05
C GLU A 13 16.94 20.88 -29.63
N GLU A 14 16.47 20.00 -30.52
CA GLU A 14 15.40 19.04 -30.22
C GLU A 14 15.81 18.07 -29.09
N LEU A 15 17.02 17.51 -29.16
CA LEU A 15 17.53 16.64 -28.10
C LEU A 15 17.65 17.37 -26.76
N GLN A 16 18.06 18.65 -26.77
CA GLN A 16 18.11 19.46 -25.55
C GLN A 16 16.70 19.70 -24.98
N ALA A 17 15.71 19.99 -25.83
CA ALA A 17 14.32 20.14 -25.40
C ALA A 17 13.78 18.84 -24.79
N LYS A 18 14.03 17.68 -25.42
CA LYS A 18 13.64 16.37 -24.90
C LYS A 18 14.32 16.01 -23.59
N ARG A 19 15.60 16.40 -23.40
CA ARG A 19 16.31 16.24 -22.12
C ARG A 19 15.65 17.01 -20.98
N ARG A 20 15.17 18.23 -21.23
CA ARG A 20 14.43 19.02 -20.23
C ARG A 20 13.10 18.37 -19.89
N GLU A 21 12.34 17.98 -20.91
CA GLU A 21 11.06 17.28 -20.74
C GLU A 21 11.23 15.97 -19.94
N MET A 22 12.27 15.20 -20.24
CA MET A 22 12.60 13.97 -19.52
C MET A 22 12.99 14.23 -18.06
N ALA A 23 13.71 15.31 -17.76
CA ALA A 23 14.06 15.69 -16.40
C ALA A 23 12.81 16.02 -15.57
N ASP A 24 11.84 16.72 -16.16
CA ASP A 24 10.56 17.03 -15.52
C ASP A 24 9.73 15.76 -15.29
N LEU A 25 9.66 14.87 -16.28
CA LEU A 25 8.98 13.57 -16.15
C LEU A 25 9.60 12.71 -15.05
N ARG A 26 10.93 12.61 -14.98
CA ARG A 26 11.63 11.90 -13.90
C ARG A 26 11.33 12.49 -12.53
N ARG A 27 11.23 13.82 -12.43
CA ARG A 27 10.84 14.48 -11.18
C ARG A 27 9.45 14.05 -10.76
N LYS A 28 8.47 14.19 -11.66
CA LYS A 28 7.07 13.82 -11.40
C LYS A 28 6.94 12.35 -11.03
N LEU A 29 7.64 11.46 -11.74
CA LEU A 29 7.62 10.03 -11.47
C LEU A 29 8.08 9.71 -10.06
N ALA A 30 9.21 10.25 -9.63
CA ALA A 30 9.71 10.02 -8.28
C ALA A 30 8.83 10.64 -7.19
N ASP A 31 8.18 11.78 -7.48
CA ASP A 31 7.21 12.39 -6.57
C ASP A 31 5.97 11.49 -6.41
N LYS A 32 5.47 10.92 -7.51
CA LYS A 32 4.30 10.02 -7.53
C LYS A 32 4.59 8.63 -6.94
N GLU A 33 5.76 8.05 -7.21
CA GLU A 33 6.19 6.80 -6.57
C GLU A 33 6.30 6.95 -5.04
N LEU A 34 6.82 8.10 -4.56
CA LEU A 34 6.86 8.40 -3.13
C LEU A 34 5.46 8.51 -2.53
N GLU A 35 4.54 9.20 -3.22
CA GLU A 35 3.14 9.35 -2.80
C GLU A 35 2.47 7.97 -2.67
N LEU A 36 2.62 7.12 -3.69
CA LEU A 36 2.07 5.76 -3.70
C LEU A 36 2.65 4.89 -2.58
N SER A 37 3.98 4.86 -2.41
CA SER A 37 4.64 4.09 -1.36
C SER A 37 4.22 4.57 0.03
N THR A 38 4.11 5.89 0.23
CA THR A 38 3.64 6.47 1.50
C THR A 38 2.19 6.07 1.78
N ALA A 39 1.29 6.21 0.80
CA ALA A 39 -0.12 5.84 0.97
C ALA A 39 -0.31 4.35 1.28
N LYS A 40 0.42 3.47 0.59
CA LYS A 40 0.38 2.01 0.84
C LYS A 40 0.90 1.67 2.25
N SER A 41 2.01 2.27 2.68
CA SER A 41 2.56 2.05 4.02
C SER A 41 1.64 2.55 5.14
N GLU A 42 1.05 3.75 4.97
CA GLU A 42 0.07 4.29 5.92
C GLU A 42 -1.19 3.40 6.01
N LEU A 43 -1.69 2.90 4.87
CA LEU A 43 -2.86 2.03 4.83
C LEU A 43 -2.58 0.67 5.50
N HIS A 44 -1.45 0.05 5.20
CA HIS A 44 -1.07 -1.24 5.79
C HIS A 44 -0.81 -1.13 7.31
N LEU A 45 -0.23 -0.02 7.77
CA LEU A 45 -0.11 0.24 9.21
C LEU A 45 -1.49 0.37 9.86
N PHE A 46 -2.40 1.09 9.22
CA PHE A 46 -3.77 1.25 9.70
C PHE A 46 -4.52 -0.09 9.72
N GLU A 47 -4.40 -0.91 8.68
CA GLU A 47 -5.01 -2.24 8.60
C GLU A 47 -4.54 -3.12 9.76
N ARG A 48 -3.24 -3.13 10.08
CA ARG A 48 -2.72 -3.83 11.26
C ARG A 48 -3.32 -3.30 12.56
N ARG A 49 -3.36 -1.97 12.73
CA ARG A 49 -3.97 -1.34 13.91
C ARG A 49 -5.44 -1.74 14.06
N TYR A 50 -6.20 -1.72 12.97
CA TYR A 50 -7.59 -2.13 12.93
C TYR A 50 -7.75 -3.61 13.29
N GLN A 51 -6.96 -4.50 12.69
CA GLN A 51 -6.99 -5.93 12.99
C GLN A 51 -6.64 -6.23 14.46
N THR A 52 -5.66 -5.53 15.04
CA THR A 52 -5.30 -5.75 16.45
C THR A 52 -6.39 -5.31 17.42
N VAL A 53 -7.09 -4.20 17.13
CA VAL A 53 -8.14 -3.67 18.02
C VAL A 53 -9.47 -4.40 17.80
N VAL A 54 -9.89 -4.55 16.55
CA VAL A 54 -11.25 -4.99 16.20
C VAL A 54 -11.31 -6.48 15.85
N GLY A 55 -10.22 -7.05 15.34
CA GLY A 55 -10.15 -8.46 14.95
C GLY A 55 -10.52 -9.44 16.06
N PRO A 56 -9.95 -9.36 17.28
CA PRO A 56 -10.32 -10.23 18.39
C PRO A 56 -11.82 -10.19 18.73
N MET A 57 -12.47 -9.04 18.52
CA MET A 57 -13.89 -8.85 18.83
C MET A 57 -14.79 -9.51 17.78
N TYR A 58 -14.43 -9.43 16.49
CA TYR A 58 -15.14 -10.20 15.46
C TYR A 58 -14.97 -11.70 15.66
N ALA A 59 -13.76 -12.17 15.97
CA ALA A 59 -13.50 -13.57 16.29
C ALA A 59 -14.37 -14.07 17.46
N GLU A 60 -14.47 -13.28 18.53
CA GLU A 60 -15.33 -13.61 19.67
C GLU A 60 -16.81 -13.59 19.29
N LEU A 61 -17.25 -12.60 18.51
CA LEU A 61 -18.62 -12.51 18.04
C LEU A 61 -19.03 -13.74 17.22
N ASP A 62 -18.16 -14.21 16.32
CA ASP A 62 -18.44 -15.36 15.49
C ASP A 62 -18.40 -16.68 16.28
N GLN A 63 -17.50 -16.80 17.25
CA GLN A 63 -17.53 -17.90 18.21
C GLN A 63 -18.86 -17.94 18.98
N VAL A 64 -19.35 -16.79 19.44
CA VAL A 64 -20.62 -16.70 20.16
C VAL A 64 -21.81 -17.01 19.24
N LYS A 65 -21.81 -16.53 17.98
CA LYS A 65 -22.84 -16.89 16.98
C LYS A 65 -22.85 -18.39 16.72
N ALA A 66 -21.68 -19.02 16.54
CA ALA A 66 -21.57 -20.47 16.35
C ALA A 66 -22.15 -21.25 17.55
N GLN A 67 -21.97 -20.75 18.78
CA GLN A 67 -22.60 -21.32 19.97
C GLN A 67 -24.13 -21.17 19.96
N VAL A 68 -24.66 -20.00 19.58
CA VAL A 68 -26.12 -19.78 19.41
C VAL A 68 -26.69 -20.79 18.43
N LEU A 69 -26.11 -20.87 17.23
CA LEU A 69 -26.62 -21.71 16.15
C LEU A 69 -26.48 -23.20 16.49
N GLY A 70 -25.39 -23.58 17.16
CA GLY A 70 -25.20 -24.92 17.71
C GLY A 70 -26.25 -25.32 18.74
N LEU A 71 -26.67 -24.38 19.60
CA LEU A 71 -27.80 -24.60 20.51
C LEU A 71 -29.13 -24.64 19.75
N ALA A 72 -29.39 -23.69 18.86
CA ALA A 72 -30.61 -23.64 18.05
C ALA A 72 -30.82 -24.93 17.24
N CYS A 73 -29.77 -25.51 16.67
CA CYS A 73 -29.82 -26.81 15.98
C CYS A 73 -30.26 -27.97 16.90
N LYS A 74 -29.92 -27.91 18.19
CA LYS A 74 -30.38 -28.90 19.18
C LYS A 74 -31.86 -28.70 19.54
N PHE A 75 -32.30 -27.46 19.67
CA PHE A 75 -33.71 -27.11 19.96
C PHE A 75 -34.65 -27.38 18.77
N TYR A 76 -34.17 -27.11 17.56
CA TYR A 76 -34.96 -27.18 16.33
C TYR A 76 -34.26 -28.10 15.30
N PRO A 77 -34.19 -29.42 15.55
CA PRO A 77 -33.41 -30.35 14.72
C PRO A 77 -33.94 -30.50 13.27
N LYS A 78 -35.15 -29.99 13.00
CA LYS A 78 -35.79 -29.98 11.66
C LYS A 78 -35.68 -28.66 10.93
N ALA A 79 -35.11 -27.63 11.57
CA ALA A 79 -34.93 -26.32 10.97
C ALA A 79 -33.58 -26.31 10.21
N GLU A 80 -33.63 -26.59 8.91
CA GLU A 80 -32.44 -26.68 8.03
C GLU A 80 -31.67 -25.35 7.97
N ASN A 81 -32.36 -24.22 8.02
CA ASN A 81 -31.77 -22.88 8.03
C ASN A 81 -30.74 -22.68 9.15
N PHE A 82 -30.98 -23.19 10.36
CA PHE A 82 -30.00 -23.07 11.45
C PHE A 82 -28.76 -23.93 11.24
N ARG A 83 -28.88 -25.06 10.52
CA ARG A 83 -27.72 -25.91 10.20
C ARG A 83 -26.85 -25.27 9.15
N GLU A 84 -27.45 -24.77 8.07
CA GLU A 84 -26.74 -24.08 6.99
C GLU A 84 -25.99 -22.85 7.54
N GLU A 85 -26.64 -22.05 8.39
CA GLU A 85 -26.02 -20.89 9.01
C GLU A 85 -24.92 -21.29 10.01
N ALA A 86 -25.09 -22.39 10.76
CA ALA A 86 -24.05 -22.90 11.68
C ALA A 86 -22.80 -23.39 10.94
N GLU A 87 -22.99 -24.02 9.79
CA GLU A 87 -21.91 -24.52 8.94
C GLU A 87 -21.16 -23.35 8.29
N SER A 88 -21.89 -22.36 7.76
CA SER A 88 -21.29 -21.15 7.19
C SER A 88 -20.47 -20.35 8.21
N VAL A 89 -20.96 -20.17 9.44
CA VAL A 89 -20.19 -19.46 10.48
C VAL A 89 -18.96 -20.25 10.89
N ARG A 90 -19.00 -21.59 10.90
CA ARG A 90 -17.82 -22.41 11.21
C ARG A 90 -16.77 -22.30 10.11
N GLU A 91 -17.18 -22.34 8.86
CA GLU A 91 -16.30 -22.15 7.72
C GLU A 91 -15.62 -20.78 7.76
N GLN A 92 -16.37 -19.72 8.09
CA GLN A 92 -15.83 -18.37 8.29
C GLN A 92 -14.82 -18.29 9.44
N VAL A 93 -15.11 -18.92 10.60
CA VAL A 93 -14.19 -18.94 11.75
C VAL A 93 -12.91 -19.73 11.45
N ASP A 94 -13.00 -20.79 10.64
CA ASP A 94 -11.84 -21.60 10.24
C ASP A 94 -11.02 -20.94 9.11
N GLU A 95 -11.64 -20.13 8.24
CA GLU A 95 -10.97 -19.34 7.19
C GLU A 95 -10.33 -18.05 7.71
N GLU A 96 -10.99 -17.36 8.64
CA GLU A 96 -10.50 -16.12 9.24
C GLU A 96 -9.62 -16.45 10.46
N GLU A 97 -8.40 -16.92 10.19
CA GLU A 97 -7.36 -16.98 11.21
C GLU A 97 -6.96 -15.55 11.55
N TYR A 98 -7.57 -14.93 12.58
CA TYR A 98 -7.19 -13.61 13.08
C TYR A 98 -5.81 -13.73 13.75
N PRO A 99 -4.71 -13.33 13.10
CA PRO A 99 -3.40 -13.47 13.73
C PRO A 99 -3.38 -12.58 14.97
N ALA A 100 -2.96 -13.14 16.10
CA ALA A 100 -2.60 -12.37 17.28
C ALA A 100 -1.40 -11.49 16.93
N THR A 101 -1.66 -10.34 16.34
CA THR A 101 -0.64 -9.41 15.87
C THR A 101 -0.18 -8.55 17.03
N GLU A 102 1.14 -8.46 17.19
CA GLU A 102 1.74 -7.47 18.08
C GLU A 102 1.23 -6.08 17.70
N ASN A 103 0.84 -5.28 18.69
CA ASN A 103 0.46 -3.90 18.48
C ASN A 103 1.52 -3.19 17.63
N PRO A 104 1.18 -2.58 16.48
CA PRO A 104 2.13 -1.79 15.74
C PRO A 104 2.54 -0.57 16.59
N THR A 105 3.65 -0.68 17.33
CA THR A 105 4.14 0.36 18.24
C THR A 105 4.77 1.56 17.52
N LYS A 106 4.94 1.48 16.19
CA LYS A 106 5.60 2.54 15.41
C LYS A 106 4.60 3.22 14.48
N GLU A 107 4.39 4.51 14.71
CA GLU A 107 3.78 5.39 13.73
C GLU A 107 4.66 5.47 12.48
N PHE A 108 4.05 5.31 11.30
CA PHE A 108 4.72 5.53 10.03
C PHE A 108 4.75 7.03 9.73
N SER A 109 5.81 7.70 10.18
CA SER A 109 6.03 9.13 9.94
C SER A 109 7.41 9.36 9.30
N PRO A 110 7.54 9.14 7.98
CA PRO A 110 8.82 9.27 7.30
C PRO A 110 9.36 10.70 7.36
N PRO A 111 10.58 10.92 7.87
CA PRO A 111 11.14 12.27 7.97
C PRO A 111 11.42 12.83 6.56
N GLU A 112 11.40 14.16 6.43
CA GLU A 112 11.59 14.82 5.13
C GLU A 112 12.95 14.48 4.47
N ILE A 113 13.98 14.16 5.28
CA ILE A 113 15.28 13.71 4.80
C ILE A 113 15.13 12.36 4.06
N LEU A 114 14.39 11.41 4.63
CA LEU A 114 14.12 10.11 4.04
C LEU A 114 13.31 10.25 2.74
N LYS A 115 12.26 11.08 2.75
CA LYS A 115 11.47 11.40 1.54
C LYS A 115 12.34 11.98 0.41
N LYS A 116 13.25 12.90 0.75
CA LYS A 116 14.22 13.46 -0.21
C LYS A 116 15.17 12.40 -0.75
N LEU A 117 15.63 11.49 0.10
CA LEU A 117 16.55 10.43 -0.28
C LEU A 117 15.85 9.43 -1.22
N PHE A 118 14.64 8.99 -0.88
CA PHE A 118 13.80 8.13 -1.73
C PHE A 118 13.64 8.72 -3.13
N ARG A 119 13.16 9.97 -3.24
CA ARG A 119 12.99 10.65 -4.55
C ARG A 119 14.28 10.72 -5.34
N ARG A 120 15.43 10.86 -4.68
CA ARG A 120 16.74 10.92 -5.34
C ARG A 120 17.13 9.55 -5.91
N VAL A 121 16.95 8.49 -5.13
CA VAL A 121 17.28 7.12 -5.55
C VAL A 121 16.33 6.68 -6.66
N ALA A 122 15.01 6.81 -6.48
CA ALA A 122 13.99 6.45 -7.47
C ALA A 122 14.28 7.07 -8.85
N LYS A 123 14.67 8.36 -8.92
CA LYS A 123 15.03 9.03 -10.20
C LYS A 123 16.16 8.35 -10.97
N LYS A 124 17.08 7.67 -10.28
CA LYS A 124 18.22 6.98 -10.89
C LYS A 124 17.89 5.54 -11.26
N ILE A 125 17.19 4.83 -10.38
CA ILE A 125 17.01 3.37 -10.47
C ILE A 125 15.67 2.94 -11.07
N HIS A 126 14.78 3.86 -11.47
CA HIS A 126 13.43 3.48 -11.90
C HIS A 126 13.41 2.53 -13.14
N PRO A 127 12.65 1.42 -13.12
CA PRO A 127 12.63 0.43 -14.20
C PRO A 127 12.21 0.99 -15.57
N ASP A 128 11.28 1.94 -15.64
CA ASP A 128 10.87 2.59 -16.92
C ASP A 128 11.90 3.53 -17.55
N LEU A 129 13.05 3.69 -16.90
CA LEU A 129 14.20 4.36 -17.51
C LEU A 129 15.08 3.37 -18.27
N ALA A 130 14.81 2.06 -18.17
CA ALA A 130 15.64 1.02 -18.76
C ALA A 130 15.54 1.02 -20.29
N SER A 131 16.60 0.55 -20.93
CA SER A 131 16.69 0.46 -22.39
C SER A 131 16.74 -0.98 -22.89
N SER A 132 16.74 -1.94 -21.97
CA SER A 132 16.68 -3.37 -22.23
C SER A 132 15.85 -4.06 -21.14
N ALA A 133 15.37 -5.28 -21.44
CA ALA A 133 14.63 -6.08 -20.48
C ALA A 133 15.48 -6.46 -19.26
N THR A 134 16.76 -6.79 -19.46
CA THR A 134 17.70 -7.13 -18.38
C THR A 134 17.99 -5.95 -17.46
N GLU A 135 18.21 -4.76 -18.03
CA GLU A 135 18.35 -3.53 -17.23
C GLU A 135 17.05 -3.19 -16.48
N ARG A 136 15.89 -3.45 -17.10
CA ARG A 136 14.58 -3.22 -16.48
C ARG A 136 14.39 -4.11 -15.25
N GLU A 137 14.68 -5.40 -15.37
CA GLU A 137 14.57 -6.38 -14.29
C GLU A 137 15.47 -6.00 -13.10
N ARG A 138 16.76 -5.72 -13.37
CA ARG A 138 17.68 -5.26 -12.32
C ARG A 138 17.19 -4.00 -11.61
N ARG A 139 16.66 -3.03 -12.36
CA ARG A 139 16.10 -1.78 -11.80
C ARG A 139 14.82 -2.02 -11.01
N HIS A 140 13.99 -2.97 -11.45
CA HIS A 140 12.80 -3.38 -10.73
C HIS A 140 13.17 -3.94 -9.34
N ASP A 141 14.18 -4.80 -9.25
CA ASP A 141 14.64 -5.36 -7.97
C ASP A 141 15.17 -4.26 -7.02
N LEU A 142 15.96 -3.32 -7.55
CA LEU A 142 16.44 -2.19 -6.74
C LEU A 142 15.28 -1.29 -6.28
N MET A 143 14.26 -1.10 -7.13
CA MET A 143 13.08 -0.31 -6.76
C MET A 143 12.27 -1.01 -5.67
N ALA A 144 12.13 -2.34 -5.74
CA ALA A 144 11.49 -3.13 -4.68
C ALA A 144 12.24 -3.00 -3.34
N LYS A 145 13.59 -3.14 -3.34
CA LYS A 145 14.43 -2.90 -2.16
C LYS A 145 14.28 -1.48 -1.62
N LEU A 146 14.15 -0.48 -2.51
CA LEU A 146 13.97 0.92 -2.12
C LEU A 146 12.63 1.13 -1.39
N ASN A 147 11.56 0.54 -1.91
CA ASN A 147 10.24 0.62 -1.28
C ASN A 147 10.26 -0.06 0.10
N GLU A 148 10.81 -1.27 0.20
CA GLU A 148 10.93 -1.98 1.48
C GLU A 148 11.73 -1.18 2.52
N ALA A 149 12.88 -0.61 2.12
CA ALA A 149 13.68 0.23 3.01
C ALA A 149 12.92 1.50 3.44
N TYR A 150 12.11 2.09 2.55
CA TYR A 150 11.28 3.24 2.90
C TYR A 150 10.17 2.88 3.88
N ASP A 151 9.50 1.74 3.68
CA ASP A 151 8.44 1.23 4.55
C ASP A 151 8.98 0.94 5.96
N GLN A 152 10.23 0.50 6.07
CA GLN A 152 10.92 0.25 7.35
C GLN A 152 11.56 1.52 7.97
N LEU A 153 11.49 2.66 7.29
CA LEU A 153 12.19 3.91 7.65
C LEU A 153 13.72 3.77 7.75
N ASP A 154 14.30 2.83 6.98
CA ASP A 154 15.72 2.52 6.98
C ASP A 154 16.51 3.43 6.04
N GLU A 155 16.99 4.55 6.57
CA GLU A 155 17.78 5.52 5.84
C GLU A 155 19.12 4.95 5.33
N GLU A 156 19.74 4.03 6.07
CA GLU A 156 21.02 3.43 5.70
C GLU A 156 20.89 2.46 4.53
N ALA A 157 19.82 1.66 4.52
CA ALA A 157 19.49 0.80 3.39
C ALA A 157 19.26 1.61 2.11
N ILE A 158 18.48 2.69 2.17
CA ILE A 158 18.27 3.57 1.00
C ILE A 158 19.59 4.16 0.49
N ARG A 159 20.51 4.57 1.38
CA ARG A 159 21.84 5.05 0.97
C ARG A 159 22.66 3.96 0.28
N SER A 160 22.59 2.72 0.79
CA SER A 160 23.35 1.59 0.26
C SER A 160 22.93 1.23 -1.17
N ILE A 161 21.63 1.32 -1.48
CA ILE A 161 21.11 1.11 -2.84
C ILE A 161 21.74 2.07 -3.86
N LEU A 162 21.98 3.32 -3.46
CA LEU A 162 22.62 4.31 -4.33
C LEU A 162 24.07 3.92 -4.67
N VAL A 163 24.80 3.40 -3.67
CA VAL A 163 26.19 2.95 -3.84
C VAL A 163 26.25 1.72 -4.73
N GLU A 164 25.38 0.72 -4.49
CA GLU A 164 25.25 -0.49 -5.33
C GLU A 164 25.00 -0.11 -6.80
N TRP A 165 24.10 0.85 -7.05
CA TRP A 165 23.82 1.34 -8.40
C TRP A 165 25.04 1.99 -9.08
N GLU A 166 25.80 2.81 -8.36
CA GLU A 166 26.93 3.55 -8.92
C GLU A 166 28.14 2.67 -9.25
N VAL A 167 28.40 1.62 -8.46
CA VAL A 167 29.47 0.65 -8.72
C VAL A 167 29.21 -0.18 -9.97
N GLU A 168 27.94 -0.49 -10.23
CA GLU A 168 27.51 -1.39 -11.29
C GLU A 168 26.90 -0.64 -12.50
N ALA A 169 27.16 0.66 -12.64
CA ALA A 169 26.67 1.44 -13.76
C ALA A 169 27.38 0.97 -15.07
N PRO A 170 26.63 0.50 -16.08
CA PRO A 170 27.24 0.06 -17.34
C PRO A 170 27.96 1.22 -18.04
N PHE A 171 29.08 0.93 -18.71
CA PHE A 171 29.66 1.85 -19.68
C PHE A 171 28.66 2.06 -20.81
N GLU A 172 28.06 3.25 -20.90
CA GLU A 172 27.21 3.61 -22.03
C GLU A 172 28.05 3.79 -23.29
N THR A 173 27.81 2.94 -24.29
CA THR A 173 28.36 3.16 -25.64
C THR A 173 27.84 4.49 -26.18
N ALA A 174 28.71 5.31 -26.77
CA ALA A 174 28.30 6.58 -27.36
C ALA A 174 27.39 6.32 -28.58
N LEU A 175 26.08 6.39 -28.35
CA LEU A 175 25.05 6.27 -29.40
C LEU A 175 25.09 7.50 -30.32
N GLU A 176 24.69 7.32 -31.58
CA GLU A 176 24.50 8.44 -32.49
C GLU A 176 23.34 9.34 -32.02
N LEU A 177 23.32 10.61 -32.46
CA LEU A 177 22.29 11.58 -32.05
C LEU A 177 20.86 11.10 -32.32
N GLY A 178 20.63 10.45 -33.47
CA GLY A 178 19.32 9.90 -33.83
C GLY A 178 18.88 8.76 -32.90
N GLU A 179 19.78 7.84 -32.58
CA GLU A 179 19.51 6.72 -31.66
C GLU A 179 19.25 7.21 -30.24
N GLN A 180 20.01 8.22 -29.77
CA GLN A 180 19.76 8.87 -28.49
C GLN A 180 18.34 9.47 -28.42
N LEU A 181 17.89 10.09 -29.51
CA LEU A 181 16.57 10.72 -29.56
C LEU A 181 15.45 9.67 -29.55
N VAL A 182 15.57 8.59 -30.32
CA VAL A 182 14.59 7.48 -30.33
C VAL A 182 14.53 6.81 -28.95
N ARG A 183 15.68 6.52 -28.34
CA ARG A 183 15.77 5.96 -26.98
C ARG A 183 15.07 6.86 -25.96
N MET A 184 15.35 8.16 -26.01
CA MET A 184 14.76 9.14 -25.10
C MET A 184 13.24 9.22 -25.26
N VAL A 185 12.73 9.28 -26.49
CA VAL A 185 11.28 9.30 -26.75
C VAL A 185 10.60 8.02 -26.23
N SER A 186 11.22 6.85 -26.41
CA SER A 186 10.70 5.59 -25.90
C SER A 186 10.64 5.58 -24.36
N GLN A 187 11.71 5.97 -23.68
CA GLN A 187 11.74 6.08 -22.21
C GLN A 187 10.70 7.09 -21.69
N MET A 188 10.53 8.23 -22.37
CA MET A 188 9.51 9.22 -22.01
C MET A 188 8.10 8.65 -22.12
N ALA A 189 7.81 7.83 -23.14
CA ALA A 189 6.53 7.16 -23.27
C ALA A 189 6.29 6.16 -22.14
N GLN A 190 7.31 5.38 -21.75
CA GLN A 190 7.22 4.45 -20.62
C GLN A 190 6.95 5.19 -19.30
N VAL A 191 7.70 6.25 -19.02
CA VAL A 191 7.50 7.07 -17.80
C VAL A 191 6.11 7.69 -17.76
N ARG A 192 5.60 8.19 -18.90
CA ARG A 192 4.24 8.75 -18.97
C ARG A 192 3.18 7.69 -18.70
N LYS A 193 3.35 6.48 -19.25
CA LYS A 193 2.44 5.36 -18.98
C LYS A 193 2.40 5.04 -17.49
N ARG A 194 3.57 4.90 -16.85
CA ARG A 194 3.67 4.62 -15.42
C ARG A 194 3.08 5.71 -14.55
N LEU A 195 3.27 6.98 -14.91
CA LEU A 195 2.63 8.10 -14.19
C LEU A 195 1.11 7.98 -14.17
N ASN A 196 0.51 7.52 -15.27
CA ASN A 196 -0.94 7.26 -15.32
C ASN A 196 -1.29 6.05 -14.45
N GLU A 197 -0.55 4.93 -14.58
CA GLU A 197 -0.77 3.73 -13.75
C GLU A 197 -0.71 4.04 -12.25
N ILE A 198 0.26 4.86 -11.79
CA ILE A 198 0.33 5.28 -10.38
C ILE A 198 -0.86 6.15 -9.99
N SER A 199 -1.33 7.01 -10.90
CA SER A 199 -2.48 7.86 -10.62
C SER A 199 -3.75 7.02 -10.46
N ASP A 200 -3.93 6.02 -11.33
CA ASP A 200 -5.03 5.05 -11.25
C ASP A 200 -4.91 4.22 -9.95
N GLU A 201 -3.72 3.70 -9.62
CA GLU A 201 -3.48 2.97 -8.36
C GLU A 201 -3.81 3.81 -7.12
N LEU A 202 -3.46 5.09 -7.11
CA LEU A 202 -3.77 6.00 -6.02
C LEU A 202 -5.29 6.23 -5.91
N GLU A 203 -5.98 6.40 -7.03
CA GLU A 203 -7.44 6.55 -7.07
C GLU A 203 -8.12 5.28 -6.55
N ASP A 204 -7.72 4.11 -7.04
CA ASP A 204 -8.23 2.81 -6.60
C ASP A 204 -8.04 2.60 -5.09
N LEU A 205 -6.87 2.97 -4.55
CA LEU A 205 -6.62 2.93 -3.11
C LEU A 205 -7.65 3.78 -2.33
N THR A 206 -8.01 4.96 -2.85
CA THR A 206 -8.99 5.83 -2.17
C THR A 206 -10.41 5.28 -2.16
N LEU A 207 -10.73 4.39 -3.11
CA LEU A 207 -12.04 3.76 -3.23
C LEU A 207 -12.20 2.53 -2.31
N THR A 208 -11.10 2.02 -1.75
CA THR A 208 -11.16 0.88 -0.82
C THR A 208 -11.85 1.25 0.50
N GLU A 209 -12.64 0.32 1.04
CA GLU A 209 -13.33 0.50 2.33
C GLU A 209 -12.35 0.79 3.47
N MET A 210 -11.20 0.10 3.48
CA MET A 210 -10.17 0.27 4.50
C MET A 210 -9.58 1.70 4.48
N PHE A 211 -9.37 2.28 3.29
CA PHE A 211 -8.87 3.64 3.17
C PHE A 211 -9.92 4.67 3.59
N GLN A 212 -11.19 4.48 3.22
CA GLN A 212 -12.29 5.35 3.65
C GLN A 212 -12.47 5.28 5.18
N LEU A 213 -12.38 4.09 5.76
CA LEU A 213 -12.41 3.90 7.21
C LEU A 213 -11.25 4.62 7.90
N LYS A 214 -10.02 4.49 7.37
CA LYS A 214 -8.87 5.25 7.85
C LYS A 214 -9.14 6.75 7.85
N GLN A 215 -9.68 7.29 6.75
CA GLN A 215 -9.99 8.73 6.66
C GLN A 215 -11.02 9.17 7.71
N ASN A 216 -12.05 8.37 7.95
CA ASN A 216 -13.08 8.65 8.95
C ASN A 216 -12.48 8.65 10.37
N ILE A 217 -11.64 7.67 10.70
CA ILE A 217 -10.97 7.60 12.00
C ILE A 217 -9.97 8.75 12.17
N ASP A 218 -9.14 9.03 11.17
CA ASP A 218 -8.22 10.18 11.20
C ASP A 218 -8.99 11.51 11.40
N SER A 219 -10.19 11.64 10.82
CA SER A 219 -11.05 12.82 11.03
C SER A 219 -11.59 12.89 12.46
N ALA A 220 -12.08 11.76 13.00
CA ALA A 220 -12.56 11.68 14.37
C ALA A 220 -11.45 11.98 15.39
N GLU A 221 -10.24 11.45 15.18
CA GLU A 221 -9.07 11.67 16.06
C GLU A 221 -8.71 13.17 16.11
N ARG A 222 -8.79 13.89 14.98
CA ARG A 222 -8.57 15.35 14.95
C ARG A 222 -9.64 16.14 15.73
N GLU A 223 -10.82 15.58 15.87
CA GLU A 223 -11.91 16.11 16.69
C GLU A 223 -11.81 15.64 18.17
N GLY A 224 -10.80 14.84 18.52
CA GLY A 224 -10.61 14.29 19.85
C GLY A 224 -11.50 13.09 20.17
N ARG A 225 -12.06 12.43 19.14
CA ARG A 225 -12.87 11.21 19.26
C ARG A 225 -12.09 9.99 18.81
N ASP A 226 -12.20 8.90 19.57
CA ASP A 226 -11.57 7.63 19.22
C ASP A 226 -12.58 6.71 18.54
N LEU A 227 -12.80 6.92 17.24
CA LEU A 227 -13.77 6.15 16.47
C LEU A 227 -13.38 4.67 16.37
N LEU A 228 -12.09 4.33 16.45
CA LEU A 228 -11.65 2.94 16.44
C LEU A 228 -12.10 2.22 17.71
N GLN A 229 -11.96 2.88 18.87
CA GLN A 229 -12.48 2.35 20.13
C GLN A 229 -14.01 2.34 20.17
N GLU A 230 -14.71 3.33 19.60
CA GLU A 230 -16.18 3.31 19.49
C GLU A 230 -16.67 2.06 18.71
N ILE A 231 -16.01 1.73 17.58
CA ILE A 231 -16.33 0.52 16.80
C ILE A 231 -16.12 -0.75 17.65
N ALA A 232 -15.02 -0.78 18.41
CA ALA A 232 -14.72 -1.90 19.31
C ALA A 232 -15.82 -2.06 20.38
N ASP A 233 -16.18 -0.98 21.08
CA ASP A 233 -17.20 -0.98 22.13
C ASP A 233 -18.58 -1.44 21.60
N ASP A 234 -18.95 -0.99 20.39
CA ASP A 234 -20.19 -1.40 19.72
C ASP A 234 -20.24 -2.92 19.44
N ILE A 235 -19.10 -3.53 19.08
CA ILE A 235 -19.01 -4.98 18.87
C ILE A 235 -19.07 -5.71 20.21
N GLU A 236 -18.41 -5.20 21.25
CA GLU A 236 -18.50 -5.77 22.60
C GLU A 236 -19.94 -5.80 23.11
N GLU A 237 -20.70 -4.73 22.88
CA GLU A 237 -22.11 -4.68 23.24
C GLU A 237 -22.92 -5.75 22.48
N LYS A 238 -22.67 -5.93 21.17
CA LYS A 238 -23.31 -6.99 20.37
C LYS A 238 -22.96 -8.39 20.89
N ILE A 239 -21.71 -8.63 21.29
CA ILE A 239 -21.27 -9.89 21.90
C ILE A 239 -22.05 -10.12 23.19
N LYS A 240 -22.10 -9.14 24.08
CA LYS A 240 -22.80 -9.22 25.37
C LYS A 240 -24.30 -9.51 25.20
N ASN A 241 -24.94 -8.83 24.26
CA ASN A 241 -26.36 -9.02 23.94
C ASN A 241 -26.60 -10.44 23.38
N THR A 242 -25.74 -10.92 22.50
CA THR A 242 -25.83 -12.28 21.94
C THR A 242 -25.61 -13.35 23.02
N LYS A 243 -24.61 -13.19 23.90
CA LYS A 243 -24.38 -14.08 25.05
C LYS A 243 -25.57 -14.11 26.02
N THR A 244 -26.24 -12.98 26.23
CA THR A 244 -27.43 -12.93 27.08
C THR A 244 -28.58 -13.71 26.45
N ARG A 245 -28.81 -13.56 25.15
CA ARG A 245 -29.80 -14.39 24.42
C ARG A 245 -29.48 -15.89 24.48
N ILE A 246 -28.20 -16.29 24.41
CA ILE A 246 -27.80 -17.69 24.63
C ILE A 246 -28.25 -18.17 26.01
N ARG A 247 -27.97 -17.37 27.05
CA ARG A 247 -28.31 -17.72 28.43
C ARG A 247 -29.81 -17.91 28.59
N ASP A 248 -30.61 -17.00 28.05
CA ASP A 248 -32.07 -17.04 28.16
C ASP A 248 -32.63 -18.28 27.43
N LEU A 249 -32.18 -18.53 26.19
CA LEU A 249 -32.55 -19.74 25.44
C LEU A 249 -32.15 -21.05 26.15
N ALA A 250 -31.00 -21.05 26.83
CA ALA A 250 -30.56 -22.20 27.59
C ALA A 250 -31.37 -22.40 28.89
N TYR A 251 -31.85 -21.32 29.51
CA TYR A 251 -32.66 -21.37 30.73
C TYR A 251 -34.06 -21.93 30.44
N ASP A 252 -34.68 -21.51 29.33
CA ASP A 252 -35.96 -22.05 28.82
C ASP A 252 -35.93 -23.57 28.53
N PHE A 253 -34.75 -24.21 28.51
CA PHE A 253 -34.58 -25.65 28.30
C PHE A 253 -34.56 -26.47 29.59
N ILE A 254 -34.18 -25.84 30.71
CA ILE A 254 -33.97 -26.53 31.99
C ILE A 254 -35.27 -26.52 32.83
N GLU A 255 -36.18 -25.56 32.58
CA GLU A 255 -37.55 -25.55 33.11
C GLU A 255 -38.52 -26.38 32.26
#